data_AF-A0A965AEB6-F1
#
_entry.id   AF-A0A965AEB6-F1
#
_cell.length_a   1.000
_cell.length_b   1.000
_cell.length_c   1.000
_cell.angle_alpha   90.00
_cell.angle_beta   90.00
_cell.angle_gamma   90.00
#
_symmetry.space_group_name_H-M   'P 1'
#
loop_
_entity.id
_entity.type
_entity.pdbx_description
1 polymer ?
#
loop_
_entity_poly.entity_id
_entity_poly.type
_entity_poly.pdbx_seq_one_letter_code
_entity_poly.pdbx_strand_id
1 'polypeptide(L)'
;QTGPKVGSFDGGFGASYLARVVGQKKAREIWYLCDQYDAKEALDMGLVNKVVPLEMLEETYVAWAKKMIAKSPIALRMLKSSFNAELDGQAGIQELAGNATLLYYLSEEAKEGKNAFLEKRDPDWSKYPKFP
;
A
#
# COMPACT_ATOMS: atom_id res chain seq x y z
N GLN A 1 -0.59 10.18 -20.91
CA GLN A 1 -2.03 10.26 -20.58
C GLN A 1 -2.76 10.90 -21.76
N THR A 2 -3.97 10.46 -22.12
CA THR A 2 -4.75 10.98 -23.26
C THR A 2 -6.03 11.70 -22.84
N GLY A 3 -6.44 11.64 -21.57
CA GLY A 3 -7.72 12.15 -21.07
C GLY A 3 -8.19 13.46 -21.73
N PRO A 4 -7.51 14.60 -21.51
CA PRO A 4 -7.91 15.87 -22.12
C PRO A 4 -8.01 15.87 -23.66
N LYS A 5 -7.20 15.07 -24.37
CA LYS A 5 -7.29 14.92 -25.84
C LYS A 5 -8.57 14.21 -26.29
N VAL A 6 -9.19 13.40 -25.42
CA VAL A 6 -10.40 12.61 -25.74
C VAL A 6 -11.61 12.99 -24.89
N GLY A 7 -11.59 14.18 -24.26
CA GLY A 7 -12.72 14.67 -23.45
C GLY A 7 -12.93 13.93 -22.12
N SER A 8 -11.86 13.41 -21.51
CA SER A 8 -11.90 12.66 -20.25
C SER A 8 -10.81 13.13 -19.27
N PHE A 9 -10.89 12.70 -18.02
CA PHE A 9 -9.86 12.90 -17.00
C PHE A 9 -10.05 11.93 -15.84
N ASP A 10 -8.99 11.71 -15.06
CA ASP A 10 -9.03 11.01 -13.77
C ASP A 10 -8.45 11.92 -12.70
N GLY A 11 -9.34 12.56 -11.94
CA GLY A 11 -8.99 13.46 -10.84
C GLY A 11 -8.76 12.75 -9.49
N GLY A 12 -8.93 11.42 -9.45
CA GLY A 12 -8.64 10.60 -8.28
C GLY A 12 -7.15 10.25 -8.22
N PHE A 13 -6.84 8.96 -8.07
CA PHE A 13 -5.45 8.50 -8.03
C PHE A 13 -4.67 8.80 -9.31
N GLY A 14 -5.34 8.93 -10.46
CA GLY A 14 -4.70 9.37 -11.70
C GLY A 14 -3.98 10.72 -11.57
N ALA A 15 -4.45 11.62 -10.70
CA ALA A 15 -3.84 12.93 -10.44
C ALA A 15 -3.13 12.99 -9.08
N SER A 16 -3.83 12.69 -7.98
CA SER A 16 -3.31 12.87 -6.63
C SER A 16 -2.17 11.92 -6.30
N TYR A 17 -2.33 10.63 -6.62
CA TYR A 17 -1.30 9.61 -6.38
C TYR A 17 -0.14 9.75 -7.35
N LEU A 18 -0.40 10.06 -8.63
CA LEU A 18 0.67 10.38 -9.60
C LEU A 18 1.59 11.50 -9.08
N ALA A 19 1.03 12.56 -8.51
CA ALA A 19 1.82 13.65 -7.93
C ALA A 19 2.67 13.24 -6.72
N ARG A 20 2.30 12.16 -6.01
CA ARG A 20 3.11 11.57 -4.93
C ARG A 20 4.26 10.71 -5.45
N VAL A 21 4.16 10.23 -6.69
CA VAL A 21 5.20 9.44 -7.36
C VAL A 21 6.21 10.35 -8.06
N VAL A 22 5.75 11.20 -8.99
CA VAL A 22 6.65 11.99 -9.86
C VAL A 22 6.77 13.47 -9.45
N GLY A 23 6.07 13.88 -8.39
CA GLY A 23 6.00 15.27 -7.94
C GLY A 23 4.97 16.12 -8.71
N GLN A 24 4.58 17.24 -8.10
CA GLN A 24 3.52 18.13 -8.60
C GLN A 24 3.79 18.69 -10.01
N LYS A 25 5.06 19.01 -10.32
CA LYS A 25 5.42 19.58 -11.63
C LYS A 25 5.22 18.56 -12.75
N LYS A 26 5.77 17.35 -12.60
CA LYS A 26 5.67 16.31 -13.63
C LYS A 26 4.26 15.75 -13.76
N ALA A 27 3.53 15.57 -12.66
CA ALA A 27 2.14 15.11 -12.73
C ALA A 27 1.25 16.07 -13.56
N ARG A 28 1.41 17.39 -13.36
CA ARG A 28 0.68 18.39 -14.16
C ARG A 28 1.13 18.41 -15.61
N GLU A 29 2.42 18.29 -15.88
CA GLU A 29 2.97 18.17 -17.24
C GLU A 29 2.35 16.99 -18.00
N ILE A 30 2.36 15.79 -17.39
CA ILE A 30 1.78 14.56 -17.96
C ILE A 30 0.30 14.75 -18.33
N TRP A 31 -0.48 15.37 -17.44
CA TRP A 31 -1.90 15.59 -17.65
C TRP A 31 -2.22 16.69 -18.65
N TYR A 32 -1.52 17.82 -18.60
CA TYR A 32 -1.85 18.99 -19.40
C TYR A 32 -1.34 18.89 -20.83
N LEU A 33 -0.14 18.34 -21.04
CA LEU A 33 0.45 18.22 -22.37
C LEU A 33 0.01 16.92 -23.07
N CYS A 34 -0.35 15.89 -22.29
CA CYS A 34 -0.75 14.59 -22.81
C CYS A 34 0.30 13.98 -23.77
N ASP A 35 1.58 14.27 -23.53
CA ASP A 35 2.70 13.73 -24.29
C ASP A 35 2.98 12.27 -23.90
N GLN A 36 3.72 11.59 -24.76
CA GLN A 36 4.23 10.25 -24.50
C GLN A 36 5.63 10.35 -23.92
N TYR A 37 5.93 9.49 -22.96
CA TYR A 37 7.23 9.39 -22.31
C TYR A 37 7.75 7.98 -22.53
N ASP A 38 9.02 7.87 -22.90
CA ASP A 38 9.65 6.57 -23.04
C ASP A 38 10.01 5.94 -21.68
N ALA A 39 10.52 4.71 -21.70
CA ALA A 39 10.87 3.99 -20.48
C ALA A 39 11.98 4.68 -19.67
N LYS A 40 12.91 5.36 -20.34
CA LYS A 40 14.04 6.04 -19.69
C LYS A 40 13.56 7.30 -19.01
N GLU A 41 12.75 8.12 -19.67
CA GLU A 41 12.11 9.30 -19.08
C GLU A 41 11.24 8.92 -17.89
N ALA A 42 10.47 7.83 -18.00
CA ALA A 42 9.65 7.32 -16.91
C ALA A 42 10.50 6.91 -15.68
N LEU A 43 11.67 6.30 -15.90
CA LEU A 43 12.61 5.96 -14.82
C LEU A 43 13.21 7.20 -14.19
N ASP A 44 13.64 8.16 -15.01
CA ASP A 44 14.31 9.39 -14.56
C ASP A 44 13.38 10.28 -13.72
N MET A 45 12.06 10.26 -14.00
CA MET A 45 11.06 10.94 -13.18
C MET A 45 10.51 10.12 -12.00
N GLY A 46 10.98 8.88 -11.82
CA GLY A 46 10.54 7.99 -10.72
C GLY A 46 9.18 7.30 -10.93
N LEU A 47 8.62 7.33 -12.14
CA LEU A 47 7.34 6.70 -12.48
C LEU A 47 7.43 5.17 -12.49
N VAL A 48 8.57 4.62 -12.89
CA VAL A 48 8.85 3.18 -12.88
C VAL A 48 10.08 2.88 -12.04
N ASN A 49 10.13 1.70 -11.42
CA ASN A 49 11.25 1.34 -10.54
C ASN A 49 12.49 0.81 -11.28
N LYS A 50 12.34 0.24 -12.48
CA LYS A 50 13.44 -0.32 -13.27
C LYS A 50 13.08 -0.43 -14.76
N VAL A 51 14.07 -0.26 -15.63
CA VAL A 51 13.99 -0.48 -17.08
C VAL A 51 14.95 -1.61 -17.46
N VAL A 52 14.50 -2.54 -18.30
CA VAL A 52 15.27 -3.68 -18.82
C VAL A 52 14.93 -3.93 -20.29
N PRO A 53 15.79 -4.63 -21.05
CA PRO A 53 15.42 -5.13 -22.38
C PRO A 53 14.14 -5.97 -22.33
N LEU A 54 13.35 -5.95 -23.41
CA LEU A 54 12.04 -6.59 -23.47
C LEU A 54 12.13 -8.10 -23.17
N GLU A 55 13.15 -8.76 -23.71
CA GLU A 55 13.45 -10.17 -23.52
C GLU A 55 13.78 -10.55 -22.07
N MET A 56 14.18 -9.57 -21.25
CA MET A 56 14.50 -9.76 -19.83
C MET A 56 13.35 -9.35 -18.90
N LEU A 57 12.22 -8.86 -19.42
CA LEU A 57 11.13 -8.34 -18.62
C LEU A 57 10.58 -9.40 -17.65
N GLU A 58 10.32 -10.60 -18.17
CA GLU A 58 9.79 -11.73 -17.39
C GLU A 58 10.76 -12.20 -16.32
N GLU A 59 12.01 -12.46 -16.70
CA GLU A 59 13.05 -12.87 -15.76
C GLU A 59 13.17 -11.86 -14.61
N THR A 60 13.14 -10.57 -14.93
CA THR A 60 13.29 -9.49 -13.95
C THR A 60 12.13 -9.42 -12.97
N TYR A 61 10.87 -9.43 -13.42
CA TYR A 61 9.74 -9.35 -12.50
C TYR A 61 9.58 -10.65 -11.68
N VAL A 62 9.88 -11.82 -12.26
CA VAL A 62 9.87 -13.09 -11.53
C VAL A 62 10.93 -13.08 -10.44
N ALA A 63 12.13 -12.56 -10.72
CA ALA A 63 13.17 -12.41 -9.72
C ALA A 63 12.75 -11.48 -8.56
N TRP A 64 12.02 -10.39 -8.85
CA TRP A 64 11.47 -9.51 -7.81
C TRP A 64 10.36 -10.17 -6.98
N ALA A 65 9.44 -10.88 -7.64
CA ALA A 65 8.41 -11.64 -6.94
C ALA A 65 9.04 -12.68 -5.98
N LYS A 66 10.04 -13.43 -6.43
CA LYS A 66 10.80 -14.38 -5.58
C LYS A 66 11.42 -13.68 -4.37
N LYS A 67 11.97 -12.47 -4.54
CA LYS A 67 12.51 -11.68 -3.41
C LYS A 67 11.44 -11.31 -2.39
N MET A 68 10.23 -10.94 -2.83
CA MET A 68 9.13 -10.57 -1.94
C MET A 68 8.51 -11.79 -1.23
N ILE A 69 8.34 -12.91 -1.93
CA ILE A 69 7.79 -14.16 -1.37
C ILE A 69 8.68 -14.69 -0.22
N ALA A 70 9.98 -14.42 -0.27
CA ALA A 70 10.91 -14.77 0.81
C ALA A 70 10.84 -13.85 2.05
N LYS A 71 9.88 -12.92 2.14
CA LYS A 71 9.71 -11.98 3.27
C LYS A 71 8.47 -12.32 4.10
N SER A 72 8.40 -11.78 5.32
CA SER A 72 7.23 -11.96 6.19
C SER A 72 5.97 -11.39 5.51
N PRO A 73 4.93 -12.21 5.24
CA PRO A 73 3.73 -11.76 4.55
C PRO A 73 2.93 -10.75 5.40
N ILE A 74 2.93 -10.91 6.72
CA ILE A 74 2.30 -9.95 7.64
C ILE A 74 3.05 -8.62 7.62
N ALA A 75 4.38 -8.63 7.64
CA ALA A 75 5.16 -7.39 7.58
C ALA A 75 4.90 -6.63 6.26
N LEU A 76 4.92 -7.33 5.12
CA LEU A 76 4.62 -6.73 3.82
C LEU A 76 3.20 -6.14 3.79
N ARG A 77 2.21 -6.86 4.35
CA ARG A 77 0.83 -6.38 4.46
C ARG A 77 0.74 -5.11 5.31
N MET A 78 1.35 -5.08 6.49
CA MET A 78 1.34 -3.92 7.38
C MET A 78 2.01 -2.70 6.74
N LEU A 79 3.13 -2.91 6.04
CA LEU A 79 3.81 -1.85 5.30
C LEU A 79 2.92 -1.29 4.19
N LYS A 80 2.28 -2.15 3.39
CA LYS A 80 1.36 -1.71 2.34
C LYS A 80 0.20 -0.88 2.90
N SER A 81 -0.47 -1.34 3.95
CA SER A 81 -1.56 -0.56 4.56
C SER A 81 -1.07 0.74 5.20
N SER A 82 0.18 0.78 5.67
CA SER A 82 0.79 2.02 6.20
C SER A 82 1.06 3.04 5.09
N PHE A 83 1.54 2.60 3.93
CA PHE A 83 1.69 3.48 2.76
C PHE A 83 0.34 4.01 2.27
N ASN A 84 -0.69 3.15 2.22
CA ASN A 84 -2.04 3.58 1.85
C ASN A 84 -2.62 4.60 2.86
N ALA A 85 -2.41 4.38 4.16
CA ALA A 85 -2.89 5.28 5.22
C ALA A 85 -2.34 6.71 5.13
N GLU A 86 -1.13 6.90 4.58
CA GLU A 86 -0.55 8.24 4.37
C GLU A 86 -1.35 9.07 3.36
N LEU A 87 -2.02 8.42 2.41
CA LEU A 87 -2.67 9.09 1.28
C LEU A 87 -4.19 9.03 1.35
N ASP A 88 -4.75 7.96 1.90
CA ASP A 88 -6.18 7.65 1.82
C ASP A 88 -6.94 8.05 3.09
N GLY A 89 -6.26 8.71 4.04
CA GLY A 89 -6.88 9.22 5.28
C GLY A 89 -7.63 8.12 6.03
N GLN A 90 -8.91 8.34 6.34
CA GLN A 90 -9.73 7.38 7.08
C GLN A 90 -9.85 6.01 6.38
N ALA A 91 -9.87 5.96 5.05
CA ALA A 91 -9.96 4.69 4.32
C ALA A 91 -8.67 3.86 4.47
N GLY A 92 -7.50 4.49 4.35
CA GLY A 92 -6.23 3.80 4.59
C GLY A 92 -6.01 3.46 6.08
N ILE A 93 -6.44 4.32 7.00
CA ILE A 93 -6.45 4.01 8.45
C ILE A 93 -7.35 2.81 8.74
N GLN A 94 -8.49 2.67 8.07
CA GLN A 94 -9.38 1.51 8.23
C GLN A 94 -8.67 0.21 7.85
N GLU A 95 -7.91 0.18 6.73
CA GLU A 95 -7.13 -0.98 6.33
C GLU A 95 -6.06 -1.33 7.37
N LEU A 96 -5.30 -0.32 7.83
CA LEU A 96 -4.24 -0.50 8.82
C LEU A 96 -4.79 -0.99 10.17
N ALA A 97 -5.87 -0.36 10.67
CA ALA A 97 -6.53 -0.73 11.91
C ALA A 97 -7.19 -2.11 11.82
N GLY A 98 -7.73 -2.48 10.65
CA GLY A 98 -8.24 -3.83 10.38
C GLY A 98 -7.15 -4.89 10.50
N ASN A 99 -5.95 -4.63 9.96
CA ASN A 99 -4.81 -5.52 10.13
C ASN A 99 -4.32 -5.60 11.59
N ALA A 100 -4.30 -4.48 12.31
CA ALA A 100 -3.99 -4.46 13.74
C ALA A 100 -5.01 -5.28 14.56
N THR A 101 -6.30 -5.16 14.23
CA THR A 101 -7.38 -5.93 14.88
C THR A 101 -7.23 -7.44 14.62
N LEU A 102 -6.92 -7.83 13.38
CA LEU A 102 -6.62 -9.22 13.03
C LEU A 102 -5.48 -9.78 13.89
N LEU A 103 -4.38 -9.04 14.03
CA LEU A 103 -3.24 -9.46 14.85
C LEU A 103 -3.60 -9.52 16.34
N TYR A 104 -4.37 -8.54 16.83
CA TYR A 104 -4.85 -8.53 18.22
C TYR A 104 -5.69 -9.78 18.52
N TYR A 105 -6.58 -10.20 17.61
CA TYR A 105 -7.39 -11.42 17.79
C TYR A 105 -6.58 -12.72 17.86
N LEU A 106 -5.31 -12.72 17.45
CA LEU A 106 -4.42 -13.87 17.63
C LEU A 106 -3.78 -13.93 19.03
N SER A 107 -3.80 -12.83 19.78
CA SER A 107 -3.22 -12.73 21.12
C SER A 107 -4.02 -13.48 22.18
N GLU A 108 -3.35 -13.89 23.26
CA GLU A 108 -4.01 -14.51 24.41
C GLU A 108 -4.93 -13.53 25.17
N GLU A 109 -4.65 -12.23 25.11
CA GLU A 109 -5.49 -11.19 25.72
C GLU A 109 -6.86 -11.11 25.02
N ALA A 110 -6.88 -11.06 23.69
CA ALA A 110 -8.13 -11.07 22.95
C ALA A 110 -8.94 -12.36 23.15
N LYS A 111 -8.25 -13.51 23.27
CA LYS A 111 -8.90 -14.80 23.56
C LYS A 111 -9.56 -14.81 24.94
N GLU A 112 -8.97 -14.21 25.96
CA GLU A 112 -9.58 -14.08 27.29
C GLU A 112 -10.88 -13.29 27.25
N GLY A 113 -10.90 -12.15 26.56
CA GLY A 113 -12.12 -11.36 26.41
C GLY A 113 -13.26 -12.17 25.77
N LYS A 114 -12.94 -12.89 24.68
CA LYS A 114 -13.89 -13.78 24.02
C LYS A 114 -14.37 -14.90 24.95
N ASN A 115 -13.46 -15.58 25.64
CA ASN A 115 -13.78 -16.74 26.47
C ASN A 115 -14.60 -16.33 27.70
N ALA A 116 -14.22 -15.25 28.39
CA ALA A 116 -14.97 -14.71 29.51
C ALA A 116 -16.42 -14.36 29.14
N PHE A 117 -16.62 -13.76 27.95
CA PHE A 117 -17.95 -13.49 27.42
C PHE A 117 -18.78 -14.76 27.20
N LEU A 118 -18.19 -15.80 26.59
CA LEU A 118 -18.85 -17.09 26.36
C LEU A 118 -19.17 -17.82 27.68
N GLU A 119 -18.27 -17.70 28.66
CA GLU A 119 -18.39 -18.31 29.99
C GLU A 119 -19.26 -17.48 30.95
N LYS A 120 -19.73 -16.30 30.53
CA LYS A 120 -20.53 -15.36 31.33
C LYS A 120 -19.87 -14.99 32.67
N ARG A 121 -18.55 -14.80 32.64
CA ARG A 121 -17.75 -14.31 33.78
C ARG A 121 -17.06 -13.01 33.41
N ASP A 122 -16.59 -12.30 34.43
CA ASP A 122 -15.71 -11.16 34.19
C ASP A 122 -14.35 -11.63 33.63
N PRO A 123 -13.76 -10.89 32.69
CA PRO A 123 -12.42 -11.18 32.18
C PRO A 123 -11.33 -10.77 33.19
N ASP A 124 -10.26 -11.54 33.25
CA ASP A 124 -9.07 -11.22 34.04
C ASP A 124 -7.95 -10.68 33.16
N TRP A 125 -7.75 -9.36 33.19
CA TRP A 125 -6.70 -8.69 32.41
C TRP A 125 -5.34 -8.64 33.13
N SER A 126 -5.27 -8.99 34.42
CA SER A 126 -4.08 -8.79 35.26
C SER A 126 -2.89 -9.67 34.85
N LYS A 127 -3.18 -10.78 34.15
CA LYS A 127 -2.21 -11.75 33.66
C LYS A 127 -1.46 -11.34 32.38
N TYR A 128 -1.82 -10.22 31.74
CA TYR A 128 -1.20 -9.76 30.50
C TYR A 128 -0.21 -8.61 30.74
N PRO A 129 0.97 -8.65 30.09
CA PRO A 129 1.98 -7.62 30.27
C PRO A 129 1.50 -6.28 29.69
N LYS A 130 1.68 -5.20 30.45
CA LYS A 130 1.45 -3.83 29.97
C LYS A 130 2.76 -3.30 29.39
N PHE A 131 2.76 -3.00 28.09
CA PHE A 131 3.89 -2.35 27.45
C PHE A 131 3.84 -0.83 27.73
N PRO A 132 5.01 -0.18 27.93
CA PRO A 132 5.10 1.25 28.24
C PRO A 132 4.73 2.16 27.07
#